data_AF-A0A925BWI0-F1
#
_entry.id   AF-A0A925BWI0-F1
#
_cell.length_a   1.000
_cell.length_b   1.000
_cell.length_c   1.000
_cell.angle_alpha   90.00
_cell.angle_beta   90.00
_cell.angle_gamma   90.00
#
_symmetry.space_group_name_H-M   'P 1'
#
loop_
_entity.id
_entity.type
_entity.pdbx_description
1 polymer ?
#
loop_
_entity_poly.entity_id
_entity_poly.type
_entity_poly.pdbx_seq_one_letter_code
_entity_poly.pdbx_strand_id
1 'polypeptide(L)'
;MNLQRFSFLLFCCLFAALTGTAQKKDLLPADYGKWQSLNAADLSPDGAWVAYRITVETDNDTLYVVNRDSKKVYKLEFGSTWDFSGDNQWLAYRIGMPFKEAEKLREQNKPVENNKMGLLNLKTGQKLLYEGITNFGFSRNGKFLAISLAAPKENKDKGSVLLLRNLSDSSTRTIGNVTNFSFNKKSELFAYIVETGNKAANSVELYNLNTSVLKVIASDTMRFTNLQWQKEGEALAFYKVFKDSAYEEENASIYLYTNVSKLPTLKHFNPVKRPEFPKNKRIYLSSDITISDDLERVFFGLKDWTPKPAKEKKVTDTAKSKSTDSSKTNTSDTSKTKPGDGAKSALAKAEVKDEKPAAVDVWHWKDNEIQPRQKITYNRDKEESLLSVWNVGADKFIQLAWDTTRNASITGNRDFVVISTADKYKPAFKENFADYHLVNAKTGQQKQVLEKAQAGFFTAPQSSPDGKFLLFFKDKNWHSYNVASGSTTDLTSTIKSTFWNTRDDHPAMKPPFGQGGWIKGDKEVLLYDEYDIWAVKPDGKGARKLTNGQEQKIIFRVNRVDYEYPYLDDTKPLFFSALGDTSKYFGYYRYEKGKVMPLVFENKMINRLAKAKDANAFVYVQQDYNVSP
;
A
#
# COMPACT_ATOMS: atom_id res chain seq x y z
N MET A 1 36.73 79.78 -19.54
CA MET A 1 37.12 78.40 -19.90
C MET A 1 37.02 77.61 -18.60
N ASN A 2 35.81 77.14 -18.29
CA ASN A 2 35.36 77.04 -16.89
C ASN A 2 35.42 75.61 -16.36
N LEU A 3 36.32 75.46 -15.40
CA LEU A 3 36.61 74.31 -14.53
C LEU A 3 35.43 73.82 -13.66
N GLN A 4 34.18 74.14 -14.00
CA GLN A 4 32.99 73.83 -13.18
C GLN A 4 32.15 72.66 -13.70
N ARG A 5 32.48 72.07 -14.86
CA ARG A 5 31.72 70.93 -15.42
C ARG A 5 32.35 69.55 -15.19
N PHE A 6 33.54 69.47 -14.60
CA PHE A 6 34.22 68.19 -14.35
C PHE A 6 33.95 67.59 -12.95
N SER A 7 33.50 68.38 -11.97
CA SER A 7 33.22 67.85 -10.62
C SER A 7 31.86 67.18 -10.46
N PHE A 8 30.93 67.33 -11.41
CA PHE A 8 29.59 66.72 -11.32
C PHE A 8 29.54 65.29 -11.91
N LEU A 9 30.49 64.94 -12.79
CA LEU A 9 30.59 63.59 -13.36
C LEU A 9 31.37 62.62 -12.46
N LEU A 10 32.22 63.11 -11.56
CA LEU A 10 32.93 62.25 -10.60
C LEU A 10 32.07 61.89 -9.37
N PHE A 11 31.02 62.66 -9.08
CA PHE A 11 30.14 62.41 -7.93
C PHE A 11 28.98 61.45 -8.26
N CYS A 12 28.59 61.31 -9.53
CA CYS A 12 27.59 60.33 -9.96
C CYS A 12 28.16 58.92 -10.24
N CYS A 13 29.49 58.77 -10.35
CA CYS A 13 30.12 57.44 -10.51
C CYS A 13 30.49 56.75 -9.18
N LEU A 14 30.36 57.42 -8.04
CA LEU A 14 30.67 56.85 -6.72
C LEU A 14 29.46 56.23 -5.98
N PHE A 15 28.24 56.34 -6.54
CA PHE A 15 27.03 55.73 -5.95
C PHE A 15 26.57 54.43 -6.63
N ALA A 16 27.34 53.90 -7.58
CA ALA A 16 26.94 52.75 -8.41
C ALA A 16 27.58 51.40 -8.01
N ALA A 17 28.20 51.27 -6.83
CA ALA A 17 28.84 50.00 -6.43
C ALA A 17 28.79 49.75 -4.92
N LEU A 18 27.58 49.69 -4.34
CA LEU A 18 27.36 49.01 -3.06
C LEU A 18 26.15 48.08 -3.20
N THR A 19 26.27 47.06 -4.04
CA THR A 19 25.57 45.80 -3.75
C THR A 19 26.28 45.22 -2.53
N GLY A 20 25.86 45.66 -1.34
CA GLY A 20 26.31 45.06 -0.09
C GLY A 20 25.94 43.59 -0.13
N THR A 21 26.92 42.71 -0.35
CA THR A 21 26.78 41.31 0.03
C THR A 21 26.66 41.31 1.55
N ALA A 22 25.42 41.31 2.05
CA ALA A 22 25.16 41.11 3.46
C ALA A 22 25.91 39.84 3.89
N GLN A 23 26.81 39.98 4.85
CA GLN A 23 27.53 38.84 5.42
C GLN A 23 26.48 37.83 5.89
N LYS A 24 26.54 36.60 5.37
CA LYS A 24 25.62 35.54 5.79
C LYS A 24 25.75 35.38 7.30
N LYS A 25 24.63 35.47 8.01
CA LYS A 25 24.58 35.31 9.47
C LYS A 25 25.13 33.93 9.83
N ASP A 26 25.97 33.86 10.85
CA ASP A 26 26.39 32.58 11.42
C ASP A 26 25.16 31.82 11.92
N LEU A 27 25.07 30.55 11.53
CA LEU A 27 23.95 29.68 11.87
C LEU A 27 24.11 29.22 13.33
N LEU A 28 23.19 29.64 14.20
CA LEU A 28 23.17 29.21 15.60
C LEU A 28 22.31 27.95 15.77
N PRO A 29 22.54 27.11 16.81
CA PRO A 29 21.66 25.97 17.12
C PRO A 29 20.16 26.33 17.18
N ALA A 30 19.82 27.51 17.69
CA ALA A 30 18.45 28.01 17.76
C ALA A 30 17.84 28.40 16.40
N ASP A 31 18.66 28.56 15.35
CA ASP A 31 18.17 28.89 14.01
C ASP A 31 17.72 27.64 13.24
N TYR A 32 18.25 26.44 13.55
CA TYR A 32 17.80 25.17 12.94
C TYR A 32 16.32 24.90 13.19
N GLY A 33 15.83 25.24 14.38
CA GLY A 33 14.42 25.05 14.75
C GLY A 33 13.43 25.89 13.94
N LYS A 34 13.92 26.90 13.20
CA LYS A 34 13.12 27.80 12.36
C LYS A 34 13.07 27.35 10.91
N TRP A 35 13.78 26.29 10.53
CA TRP A 35 13.78 25.82 9.16
C TRP A 35 12.40 25.39 8.74
N GLN A 36 12.00 25.91 7.58
CA GLN A 36 10.74 25.61 6.95
C GLN A 36 10.96 24.61 5.84
N SER A 37 10.01 23.71 5.64
CA SER A 37 9.99 22.82 4.49
C SER A 37 8.65 22.91 3.78
N LEU A 38 8.71 23.20 2.47
CA LEU A 38 7.54 23.10 1.59
C LEU A 38 7.29 21.61 1.28
N ASN A 39 6.18 21.10 1.78
CA ASN A 39 5.82 19.70 1.68
C ASN A 39 4.83 19.42 0.53
N ALA A 40 4.04 18.35 0.64
CA ALA A 40 3.11 17.91 -0.38
C ALA A 40 2.26 19.09 -0.90
N ALA A 41 2.04 19.11 -2.21
CA ALA A 41 1.16 20.05 -2.88
C ALA A 41 0.17 19.25 -3.72
N ASP A 42 -1.10 19.63 -3.65
CA ASP A 42 -2.17 19.00 -4.41
C ASP A 42 -3.11 20.05 -5.01
N LEU A 43 -3.90 19.64 -5.98
CA LEU A 43 -4.87 20.46 -6.70
C LEU A 43 -6.29 19.98 -6.43
N SER A 44 -7.24 20.91 -6.40
CA SER A 44 -8.65 20.54 -6.57
C SER A 44 -8.84 19.84 -7.92
N PRO A 45 -9.87 18.99 -8.08
CA PRO A 45 -10.17 18.31 -9.35
C PRO A 45 -10.17 19.25 -10.57
N ASP A 46 -10.75 20.44 -10.46
CA ASP A 46 -10.77 21.49 -11.50
C ASP A 46 -9.45 22.29 -11.62
N GLY A 47 -8.53 22.08 -10.70
CA GLY A 47 -7.24 22.77 -10.62
C GLY A 47 -7.34 24.25 -10.24
N ALA A 48 -8.48 24.73 -9.74
CA ALA A 48 -8.64 26.13 -9.30
C ALA A 48 -8.00 26.40 -7.94
N TRP A 49 -7.91 25.39 -7.07
CA TRP A 49 -7.32 25.48 -5.74
C TRP A 49 -6.05 24.65 -5.65
N VAL A 50 -5.05 25.18 -4.96
CA VAL A 50 -3.82 24.48 -4.58
C VAL A 50 -3.81 24.37 -3.06
N ALA A 51 -3.56 23.18 -2.54
CA ALA A 51 -3.28 22.98 -1.12
C ALA A 51 -1.83 22.57 -0.93
N TYR A 52 -1.09 23.25 -0.07
CA TYR A 52 0.29 22.89 0.27
C TYR A 52 0.59 23.14 1.74
N ARG A 53 1.49 22.34 2.32
CA ARG A 53 1.86 22.44 3.73
C ARG A 53 3.26 22.99 3.88
N ILE A 54 3.42 23.97 4.77
CA ILE A 54 4.72 24.39 5.29
C ILE A 54 4.88 23.76 6.67
N THR A 55 5.96 23.01 6.87
CA THR A 55 6.31 22.46 8.18
C THR A 55 7.47 23.22 8.79
N VAL A 56 7.52 23.29 10.11
CA VAL A 56 8.58 23.97 10.86
C VAL A 56 9.12 23.01 11.94
N GLU A 57 10.43 22.92 12.10
CA GLU A 57 11.06 21.94 13.01
C GLU A 57 10.61 22.07 14.47
N THR A 58 10.46 23.31 14.96
CA THR A 58 10.11 23.57 16.38
C THR A 58 8.89 24.47 16.56
N ASP A 59 8.05 24.58 15.53
CA ASP A 59 6.83 25.38 15.56
C ASP A 59 5.68 24.64 14.84
N ASN A 60 4.53 25.31 14.76
CA ASN A 60 3.32 24.74 14.23
C ASN A 60 3.31 24.72 12.70
N ASP A 61 3.05 23.53 12.15
CA ASP A 61 2.83 23.37 10.72
C ASP A 61 1.57 24.12 10.26
N THR A 62 1.60 24.65 9.05
CA THR A 62 0.46 25.37 8.46
C THR A 62 0.12 24.80 7.09
N LEU A 63 -1.17 24.49 6.89
CA LEU A 63 -1.73 24.16 5.59
C LEU A 63 -2.26 25.44 4.93
N TYR A 64 -1.77 25.72 3.73
CA TYR A 64 -2.22 26.82 2.89
C TYR A 64 -3.13 26.28 1.80
N VAL A 65 -4.26 26.94 1.59
CA VAL A 65 -5.22 26.62 0.54
C VAL A 65 -5.43 27.87 -0.28
N VAL A 66 -4.95 27.86 -1.51
CA VAL A 66 -4.81 29.05 -2.36
C VAL A 66 -5.61 28.87 -3.63
N ASN A 67 -6.52 29.80 -3.91
CA ASN A 67 -7.15 29.86 -5.22
C ASN A 67 -6.18 30.49 -6.23
N ARG A 68 -5.92 29.81 -7.34
CA ARG A 68 -4.91 30.22 -8.33
C ARG A 68 -5.26 31.52 -9.04
N ASP A 69 -6.54 31.78 -9.26
CA ASP A 69 -7.00 32.92 -10.05
C ASP A 69 -7.25 34.14 -9.15
N SER A 70 -8.12 34.00 -8.14
CA SER A 70 -8.46 35.09 -7.21
C SER A 70 -7.38 35.39 -6.18
N LYS A 71 -6.36 34.53 -6.06
CA LYS A 71 -5.30 34.59 -5.02
C LYS A 71 -5.83 34.56 -3.58
N LYS A 72 -7.08 34.15 -3.37
CA LYS A 72 -7.65 33.94 -2.04
C LYS A 72 -6.85 32.86 -1.30
N VAL A 73 -6.45 33.15 -0.07
CA VAL A 73 -5.65 32.24 0.77
C VAL A 73 -6.41 31.91 2.05
N TYR A 74 -6.53 30.62 2.35
CA TYR A 74 -6.87 30.15 3.69
C TYR A 74 -5.61 29.61 4.37
N LYS A 75 -5.27 30.17 5.53
CA LYS A 75 -4.24 29.63 6.42
C LYS A 75 -4.91 28.77 7.48
N LEU A 76 -4.56 27.50 7.52
CA LEU A 76 -5.13 26.48 8.40
C LEU A 76 -4.03 25.96 9.32
N GLU A 77 -3.93 26.56 10.50
CA GLU A 77 -2.94 26.19 11.52
C GLU A 77 -3.15 24.74 11.96
N PHE A 78 -2.05 24.03 12.21
CA PHE A 78 -2.00 22.60 12.54
C PHE A 78 -2.61 21.69 11.46
N GLY A 79 -2.89 22.24 10.28
CA GLY A 79 -3.46 21.52 9.15
C GLY A 79 -2.48 20.49 8.60
N SER A 80 -2.96 19.28 8.38
CA SER A 80 -2.25 18.18 7.73
C SER A 80 -3.24 17.26 7.02
N THR A 81 -2.75 16.31 6.23
CA THR A 81 -3.57 15.25 5.58
C THR A 81 -4.90 15.78 5.05
N TRP A 82 -4.88 16.37 3.86
CA TRP A 82 -6.06 16.98 3.25
C TRP A 82 -6.56 16.19 2.05
N ASP A 83 -7.82 16.45 1.70
CA ASP A 83 -8.46 15.93 0.51
C ASP A 83 -9.44 16.98 -0.04
N PHE A 84 -9.51 17.12 -1.36
CA PHE A 84 -10.47 17.99 -2.03
C PHE A 84 -11.71 17.18 -2.39
N SER A 85 -12.90 17.75 -2.18
CA SER A 85 -14.12 17.10 -2.65
C SER A 85 -14.17 17.07 -4.18
N GLY A 86 -14.72 15.99 -4.74
CA GLY A 86 -14.86 15.80 -6.19
C GLY A 86 -15.71 16.88 -6.90
N ASP A 87 -16.49 17.67 -6.17
CA ASP A 87 -17.30 18.78 -6.68
C ASP A 87 -16.60 20.16 -6.55
N ASN A 88 -15.34 20.19 -6.09
CA ASN A 88 -14.51 21.37 -5.90
C ASN A 88 -15.07 22.40 -4.89
N GLN A 89 -16.06 22.02 -4.06
CA GLN A 89 -16.67 22.95 -3.09
C GLN A 89 -16.01 22.90 -1.71
N TRP A 90 -15.36 21.78 -1.36
CA TRP A 90 -14.89 21.50 -0.01
C TRP A 90 -13.45 21.01 0.02
N LEU A 91 -12.81 21.26 1.16
CA LEU A 91 -11.55 20.63 1.56
C LEU A 91 -11.71 20.07 2.97
N ALA A 92 -11.46 18.77 3.14
CA ALA A 92 -11.32 18.15 4.46
C ALA A 92 -9.84 18.08 4.82
N TYR A 93 -9.49 18.29 6.09
CA TYR A 93 -8.10 18.23 6.56
C TYR A 93 -8.02 17.80 8.02
N ARG A 94 -6.97 17.10 8.41
CA ARG A 94 -6.67 16.82 9.82
C ARG A 94 -6.15 18.08 10.51
N ILE A 95 -6.53 18.24 11.78
CA ILE A 95 -6.04 19.29 12.67
C ILE A 95 -5.23 18.60 13.75
N GLY A 96 -3.93 18.91 13.79
CA GLY A 96 -3.02 18.46 14.84
C GLY A 96 -3.13 19.29 16.12
N MET A 97 -2.28 18.96 17.09
CA MET A 97 -2.09 19.70 18.33
C MET A 97 -0.92 20.70 18.18
N PRO A 98 -0.90 21.81 18.95
CA PRO A 98 0.27 22.67 19.01
C PRO A 98 1.57 21.94 19.36
N PHE A 99 2.66 22.32 18.67
CA PHE A 99 3.96 21.66 18.77
C PHE A 99 4.43 21.54 20.23
N LYS A 100 4.37 22.63 20.99
CA LYS A 100 4.79 22.65 22.40
C LYS A 100 3.95 21.74 23.31
N GLU A 101 2.67 21.54 22.99
CA GLU A 101 1.82 20.60 23.74
C GLU A 101 2.14 19.16 23.36
N ALA A 102 2.35 18.89 22.07
CA ALA A 102 2.77 17.59 21.58
C ALA A 102 4.14 17.16 22.15
N GLU A 103 5.12 18.07 22.22
CA GLU A 103 6.42 17.82 22.84
C GLU A 103 6.30 17.47 24.32
N LYS A 104 5.51 18.22 25.10
CA LYS A 104 5.25 17.90 26.50
C LYS A 104 4.64 16.51 26.69
N LEU A 105 3.75 16.08 25.79
CA LEU A 105 3.19 14.73 25.82
C LEU A 105 4.25 13.67 25.49
N ARG A 106 5.11 13.91 24.49
CA ARG A 106 6.22 13.02 24.13
C ARG A 106 7.21 12.85 25.27
N GLU A 107 7.61 13.95 25.92
CA GLU A 107 8.47 13.93 27.12
C GLU A 107 7.83 13.13 28.27
N GLN A 108 6.50 13.17 28.39
CA GLN A 108 5.74 12.38 29.37
C GLN A 108 5.44 10.95 28.90
N ASN A 109 5.94 10.51 27.74
CA ASN A 109 5.61 9.24 27.09
C ASN A 109 4.10 9.00 26.92
N LYS A 110 3.33 10.08 26.72
CA LYS A 110 1.90 10.05 26.45
C LYS A 110 1.63 10.10 24.94
N PRO A 111 0.55 9.48 24.46
CA PRO A 111 0.19 9.53 23.04
C PRO A 111 -0.18 10.95 22.61
N VAL A 112 0.32 11.38 21.46
CA VAL A 112 -0.10 12.62 20.78
C VAL A 112 -1.26 12.27 19.86
N GLU A 113 -2.48 12.63 20.26
CA GLU A 113 -3.69 12.31 19.51
C GLU A 113 -3.97 13.36 18.41
N ASN A 114 -4.06 12.92 17.16
CA ASN A 114 -4.49 13.74 16.02
C ASN A 114 -5.93 13.39 15.61
N ASN A 115 -6.85 13.61 16.55
CA ASN A 115 -8.24 13.16 16.48
C ASN A 115 -9.22 14.27 16.04
N LYS A 116 -8.74 15.34 15.40
CA LYS A 116 -9.59 16.45 14.92
C LYS A 116 -9.51 16.58 13.41
N MET A 117 -10.60 17.01 12.78
CA MET A 117 -10.61 17.46 11.39
C MET A 117 -11.38 18.75 11.20
N GLY A 118 -10.95 19.52 10.22
CA GLY A 118 -11.69 20.64 9.68
C GLY A 118 -12.32 20.29 8.33
N LEU A 119 -13.48 20.86 8.07
CA LEU A 119 -14.13 20.87 6.76
C LEU A 119 -14.30 22.32 6.33
N LEU A 120 -13.55 22.73 5.32
CA LEU A 120 -13.55 24.10 4.77
C LEU A 120 -14.41 24.15 3.51
N ASN A 121 -15.39 25.06 3.49
CA ASN A 121 -16.05 25.46 2.25
C ASN A 121 -15.14 26.44 1.49
N LEU A 122 -14.70 26.06 0.30
CA LEU A 122 -13.73 26.83 -0.49
C LEU A 122 -14.31 28.14 -1.02
N LYS A 123 -15.62 28.19 -1.25
CA LYS A 123 -16.30 29.40 -1.74
C LYS A 123 -16.52 30.40 -0.60
N THR A 124 -17.19 29.97 0.46
CA THR A 124 -17.62 30.85 1.56
C THR A 124 -16.53 31.08 2.60
N GLY A 125 -15.60 30.14 2.77
CA GLY A 125 -14.62 30.14 3.86
C GLY A 125 -15.16 29.62 5.20
N GLN A 126 -16.42 29.15 5.23
CA GLN A 126 -16.98 28.52 6.42
C GLN A 126 -16.16 27.27 6.79
N LYS A 127 -15.85 27.13 8.07
CA LYS A 127 -15.12 25.98 8.64
C LYS A 127 -16.02 25.25 9.63
N LEU A 128 -16.11 23.93 9.49
CA LEU A 128 -16.71 23.05 10.48
C LEU A 128 -15.61 22.22 11.15
N LEU A 129 -15.72 21.97 12.46
CA LEU A 129 -14.78 21.19 13.24
C LEU A 129 -15.45 19.89 13.71
N TYR A 130 -14.76 18.78 13.55
CA TYR A 130 -15.14 17.49 14.13
C TYR A 130 -14.00 16.99 15.03
N GLU A 131 -14.35 16.53 16.22
CA GLU A 131 -13.41 16.00 17.22
C GLU A 131 -13.62 14.50 17.42
N GLY A 132 -12.63 13.83 18.01
CA GLY A 132 -12.66 12.40 18.26
C GLY A 132 -12.68 11.56 16.98
N ILE A 133 -12.20 12.08 15.84
CA ILE A 133 -12.16 11.35 14.58
C ILE A 133 -11.01 10.33 14.54
N THR A 134 -11.24 9.24 13.82
CA THR A 134 -10.21 8.24 13.47
C THR A 134 -9.86 8.31 12.00
N ASN A 135 -10.83 8.53 11.12
CA ASN A 135 -10.63 8.66 9.69
C ASN A 135 -11.75 9.48 9.03
N PHE A 136 -11.51 9.99 7.82
CA PHE A 136 -12.53 10.59 6.96
C PHE A 136 -12.22 10.34 5.48
N GLY A 137 -13.22 10.51 4.62
CA GLY A 137 -13.03 10.47 3.17
C GLY A 137 -14.27 10.91 2.41
N PHE A 138 -14.06 11.61 1.29
CA PHE A 138 -15.14 12.01 0.41
C PHE A 138 -15.60 10.83 -0.46
N SER A 139 -16.87 10.87 -0.85
CA SER A 139 -17.31 10.14 -2.04
C SER A 139 -16.60 10.72 -3.28
N ARG A 140 -16.34 9.88 -4.29
CA ARG A 140 -15.62 10.27 -5.52
C ARG A 140 -16.28 11.42 -6.28
N ASN A 141 -17.59 11.57 -6.18
CA ASN A 141 -18.35 12.68 -6.76
C ASN A 141 -18.39 13.95 -5.88
N GLY A 142 -17.78 13.92 -4.69
CA GLY A 142 -17.68 15.05 -3.77
C GLY A 142 -18.96 15.39 -3.00
N LYS A 143 -20.06 14.65 -3.16
CA LYS A 143 -21.36 15.00 -2.55
C LYS A 143 -21.50 14.54 -1.10
N PHE A 144 -20.74 13.52 -0.70
CA PHE A 144 -20.82 12.94 0.65
C PHE A 144 -19.45 12.91 1.30
N LEU A 145 -19.43 13.03 2.63
CA LEU A 145 -18.25 12.87 3.47
C LEU A 145 -18.56 11.82 4.55
N ALA A 146 -17.76 10.75 4.57
CA ALA A 146 -17.77 9.77 5.65
C ALA A 146 -16.76 10.18 6.73
N ILE A 147 -17.17 10.21 7.99
CA ILE A 147 -16.33 10.56 9.14
C ILE A 147 -16.48 9.46 10.19
N SER A 148 -15.39 8.75 10.47
CA SER A 148 -15.34 7.71 11.50
C SER A 148 -14.88 8.32 12.82
N LEU A 149 -15.65 8.15 13.89
CA LEU A 149 -15.33 8.60 15.24
C LEU A 149 -14.72 7.46 16.06
N ALA A 150 -13.84 7.79 17.00
CA ALA A 150 -13.27 6.84 17.93
C ALA A 150 -14.38 6.18 18.75
N ALA A 151 -14.27 4.86 18.96
CA ALA A 151 -15.16 4.16 19.86
C ALA A 151 -15.04 4.74 21.28
N PRO A 152 -16.14 4.85 22.05
CA PRO A 152 -16.08 5.26 23.45
C PRO A 152 -15.09 4.40 24.24
N LYS A 153 -14.32 5.00 25.15
CA LYS A 153 -13.26 4.29 25.92
C LYS A 153 -13.75 3.04 26.63
N GLU A 154 -15.02 3.02 27.04
CA GLU A 154 -15.68 1.92 27.74
C GLU A 154 -16.14 0.77 26.82
N ASN A 155 -16.11 0.94 25.49
CA ASN A 155 -16.62 -0.02 24.51
C ASN A 155 -15.76 -0.06 23.23
N LYS A 156 -14.43 -0.17 23.38
CA LYS A 156 -13.49 -0.21 22.23
C LYS A 156 -13.77 -1.34 21.23
N ASP A 157 -14.39 -2.42 21.69
CA ASP A 157 -14.60 -3.65 20.90
C ASP A 157 -15.89 -3.64 20.06
N LYS A 158 -16.69 -2.56 20.08
CA LYS A 158 -18.06 -2.53 19.51
C LYS A 158 -18.22 -1.70 18.24
N GLY A 159 -17.13 -1.41 17.52
CA GLY A 159 -17.15 -0.61 16.30
C GLY A 159 -17.20 0.92 16.56
N SER A 160 -16.94 1.68 15.50
CA SER A 160 -16.91 3.15 15.52
C SER A 160 -18.30 3.76 15.30
N VAL A 161 -18.49 5.02 15.69
CA VAL A 161 -19.64 5.81 15.20
C VAL A 161 -19.23 6.42 13.87
N LEU A 162 -20.03 6.18 12.83
CA LEU A 162 -19.82 6.75 11.50
C LEU A 162 -20.83 7.87 11.25
N LEU A 163 -20.34 9.04 10.83
CA LEU A 163 -21.16 10.13 10.32
C LEU A 163 -21.07 10.12 8.79
N LEU A 164 -22.20 9.96 8.11
CA LEU A 164 -22.32 10.13 6.67
C LEU A 164 -23.01 11.46 6.41
N ARG A 165 -22.22 12.48 6.07
CA ARG A 165 -22.69 13.85 5.81
C ARG A 165 -22.98 14.05 4.34
N ASN A 166 -24.19 14.52 4.02
CA ASN A 166 -24.51 15.06 2.71
C ASN A 166 -24.07 16.53 2.67
N LEU A 167 -23.18 16.86 1.72
CA LEU A 167 -22.58 18.18 1.63
C LEU A 167 -23.45 19.17 0.85
N SER A 168 -24.46 18.67 0.12
CA SER A 168 -25.37 19.51 -0.65
C SER A 168 -26.43 20.18 0.23
N ASP A 169 -26.95 19.46 1.23
CA ASP A 169 -28.03 19.93 2.11
C ASP A 169 -27.63 20.00 3.61
N SER A 170 -26.37 19.66 3.92
CA SER A 170 -25.83 19.64 5.29
C SER A 170 -26.45 18.61 6.25
N SER A 171 -27.32 17.72 5.77
CA SER A 171 -27.86 16.62 6.58
C SER A 171 -26.75 15.62 6.93
N THR A 172 -26.92 14.89 8.05
CA THR A 172 -25.94 13.90 8.50
C THR A 172 -26.67 12.69 9.05
N ARG A 173 -26.34 11.52 8.50
CA ARG A 173 -26.78 10.22 9.02
C ARG A 173 -25.73 9.70 9.98
N THR A 174 -26.13 9.45 11.23
CA THR A 174 -25.27 8.81 12.23
C THR A 174 -25.54 7.31 12.26
N ILE A 175 -24.48 6.51 12.17
CA ILE A 175 -24.54 5.05 12.13
C ILE A 175 -23.63 4.54 13.25
N GLY A 176 -24.20 3.80 14.20
CA GLY A 176 -23.45 3.22 15.31
C GLY A 176 -22.79 1.89 14.94
N ASN A 177 -21.74 1.54 15.67
CA ASN A 177 -21.09 0.23 15.65
C ASN A 177 -20.54 -0.21 14.27
N VAL A 178 -20.02 0.73 13.49
CA VAL A 178 -19.46 0.46 12.16
C VAL A 178 -18.01 -0.02 12.27
N THR A 179 -17.71 -1.18 11.69
CA THR A 179 -16.34 -1.77 11.67
C THR A 179 -15.67 -1.66 10.31
N ASN A 180 -16.44 -1.50 9.24
CA ASN A 180 -15.95 -1.37 7.88
C ASN A 180 -16.94 -0.58 7.04
N PHE A 181 -16.46 0.27 6.15
CA PHE A 181 -17.31 1.02 5.22
C PHE A 181 -16.54 1.41 3.96
N SER A 182 -17.25 1.57 2.84
CA SER A 182 -16.66 2.06 1.60
C SER A 182 -17.72 2.54 0.60
N PHE A 183 -17.40 3.58 -0.17
CA PHE A 183 -18.17 4.02 -1.33
C PHE A 183 -17.89 3.13 -2.53
N ASN A 184 -18.90 2.81 -3.34
CA ASN A 184 -18.63 2.22 -4.65
C ASN A 184 -17.96 3.25 -5.57
N LYS A 185 -17.29 2.78 -6.64
CA LYS A 185 -16.55 3.65 -7.57
C LYS A 185 -17.39 4.80 -8.13
N LYS A 186 -18.67 4.56 -8.43
CA LYS A 186 -19.61 5.57 -8.95
C LYS A 186 -20.11 6.56 -7.89
N SER A 187 -19.91 6.27 -6.60
CA SER A 187 -20.42 7.07 -5.48
C SER A 187 -21.93 7.22 -5.43
N GLU A 188 -22.62 6.15 -5.78
CA GLU A 188 -24.09 6.01 -5.72
C GLU A 188 -24.51 5.09 -4.57
N LEU A 189 -23.60 4.19 -4.16
CA LEU A 189 -23.83 3.21 -3.11
C LEU A 189 -22.75 3.34 -2.04
N PHE A 190 -23.18 3.20 -0.79
CA PHE A 190 -22.32 3.19 0.38
C PHE A 190 -22.57 1.92 1.16
N ALA A 191 -21.56 1.05 1.23
CA ALA A 191 -21.67 -0.21 1.95
C ALA A 191 -20.94 -0.12 3.29
N TYR A 192 -21.51 -0.70 4.34
CA TYR A 192 -20.90 -0.75 5.66
C TYR A 192 -21.29 -2.00 6.44
N ILE A 193 -20.47 -2.36 7.43
CA ILE A 193 -20.68 -3.48 8.34
C ILE A 193 -20.99 -2.93 9.73
N VAL A 194 -22.07 -3.43 10.33
CA VAL A 194 -22.46 -3.15 11.72
C VAL A 194 -22.21 -4.38 12.59
N GLU A 195 -21.54 -4.20 13.72
CA GLU A 195 -21.30 -5.27 14.70
C GLU A 195 -21.90 -4.89 16.07
N THR A 196 -23.00 -5.53 16.47
CA THR A 196 -23.70 -5.14 17.70
C THR A 196 -23.05 -5.72 18.94
N GLY A 197 -23.02 -4.96 20.03
CA GLY A 197 -22.38 -5.37 21.28
C GLY A 197 -22.97 -6.62 21.94
N ASN A 198 -24.24 -6.94 21.68
CA ASN A 198 -24.91 -8.16 22.15
C ASN A 198 -24.82 -9.32 21.13
N LYS A 199 -24.15 -9.11 19.99
CA LYS A 199 -23.99 -10.06 18.88
C LYS A 199 -25.31 -10.59 18.29
N ALA A 200 -26.44 -9.95 18.60
CA ALA A 200 -27.75 -10.44 18.18
C ALA A 200 -28.13 -10.00 16.76
N ALA A 201 -27.49 -8.95 16.22
CA ALA A 201 -27.93 -8.31 14.98
C ALA A 201 -26.75 -7.69 14.20
N ASN A 202 -25.72 -8.48 13.90
CA ASN A 202 -24.67 -8.01 12.99
C ASN A 202 -25.21 -7.97 11.56
N SER A 203 -24.79 -6.99 10.77
CA SER A 203 -25.31 -6.79 9.42
C SER A 203 -24.25 -6.27 8.45
N VAL A 204 -24.45 -6.60 7.18
CA VAL A 204 -23.83 -5.90 6.05
C VAL A 204 -24.93 -5.14 5.35
N GLU A 205 -24.76 -3.83 5.26
CA GLU A 205 -25.79 -2.90 4.80
C GLU A 205 -25.30 -2.11 3.59
N LEU A 206 -26.25 -1.82 2.70
CA LEU A 206 -26.03 -1.06 1.48
C LEU A 206 -27.01 0.10 1.43
N TYR A 207 -26.46 1.30 1.51
CA TYR A 207 -27.21 2.53 1.46
C TYR A 207 -27.09 3.18 0.09
N ASN A 208 -28.22 3.43 -0.56
CA ASN A 208 -28.27 4.19 -1.80
C ASN A 208 -28.22 5.69 -1.48
N LEU A 209 -27.15 6.34 -1.91
CA LEU A 209 -26.87 7.74 -1.62
C LEU A 209 -27.80 8.71 -2.36
N ASN A 210 -28.38 8.28 -3.49
CA ASN A 210 -29.27 9.11 -4.29
C ASN A 210 -30.73 9.02 -3.80
N THR A 211 -31.18 7.83 -3.39
CA THR A 211 -32.58 7.58 -3.01
C THR A 211 -32.79 7.51 -1.50
N SER A 212 -31.71 7.52 -0.70
CA SER A 212 -31.74 7.29 0.74
C SER A 212 -32.30 5.94 1.17
N VAL A 213 -32.43 4.98 0.23
CA VAL A 213 -32.92 3.63 0.53
C VAL A 213 -31.81 2.81 1.15
N LEU A 214 -32.09 2.21 2.32
CA LEU A 214 -31.22 1.25 2.99
C LEU A 214 -31.66 -0.18 2.68
N LYS A 215 -30.71 -1.04 2.31
CA LYS A 215 -30.90 -2.48 2.14
C LYS A 215 -29.95 -3.26 3.03
N VAL A 216 -30.47 -4.16 3.85
CA VAL A 216 -29.65 -5.16 4.55
C VAL A 216 -29.32 -6.28 3.55
N ILE A 217 -28.04 -6.45 3.22
CA ILE A 217 -27.57 -7.50 2.31
C ILE A 217 -27.51 -8.85 3.03
N ALA A 218 -26.97 -8.84 4.25
CA ALA A 218 -26.83 -10.01 5.09
C ALA A 218 -26.99 -9.61 6.55
N SER A 219 -27.54 -10.50 7.36
CA SER A 219 -27.61 -10.37 8.82
C SER A 219 -27.37 -11.71 9.48
N ASP A 220 -26.74 -11.69 10.65
CA ASP A 220 -26.45 -12.89 11.42
C ASP A 220 -26.06 -12.56 12.87
N THR A 221 -25.95 -13.59 13.72
CA THR A 221 -25.36 -13.45 15.06
C THR A 221 -23.83 -13.52 15.03
N MET A 222 -23.27 -14.10 13.97
CA MET A 222 -21.84 -14.08 13.67
C MET A 222 -21.43 -12.73 13.08
N ARG A 223 -20.18 -12.31 13.32
CA ARG A 223 -19.67 -11.02 12.81
C ARG A 223 -19.29 -11.12 11.32
N PHE A 224 -19.40 -10.01 10.62
CA PHE A 224 -18.90 -9.84 9.26
C PHE A 224 -17.63 -8.99 9.26
N THR A 225 -16.77 -9.14 8.24
CA THR A 225 -15.55 -8.34 8.12
C THR A 225 -15.03 -8.28 6.69
N ASN A 226 -14.00 -7.47 6.46
CA ASN A 226 -13.23 -7.36 5.21
C ASN A 226 -14.12 -7.10 3.98
N LEU A 227 -14.78 -5.94 3.99
CA LEU A 227 -15.69 -5.50 2.94
C LEU A 227 -14.89 -4.96 1.74
N GLN A 228 -15.08 -5.57 0.56
CA GLN A 228 -14.33 -5.22 -0.65
C GLN A 228 -15.24 -5.05 -1.86
N TRP A 229 -15.12 -3.91 -2.54
CA TRP A 229 -15.79 -3.65 -3.80
C TRP A 229 -15.02 -4.27 -4.96
N GLN A 230 -15.73 -4.80 -5.97
CA GLN A 230 -15.14 -5.08 -7.26
C GLN A 230 -14.70 -3.75 -7.90
N LYS A 231 -13.65 -3.79 -8.74
CA LYS A 231 -13.00 -2.64 -9.35
C LYS A 231 -13.95 -1.57 -9.92
N GLU A 232 -15.03 -1.96 -10.59
CA GLU A 232 -16.00 -1.02 -11.18
C GLU A 232 -17.20 -0.72 -10.28
N GLY A 233 -17.27 -1.34 -9.09
CA GLY A 233 -18.31 -1.11 -8.08
C GLY A 233 -19.62 -1.84 -8.35
N GLU A 234 -19.61 -2.88 -9.18
CA GLU A 234 -20.81 -3.67 -9.55
C GLU A 234 -21.02 -4.93 -8.68
N ALA A 235 -20.06 -5.24 -7.81
CA ALA A 235 -20.16 -6.32 -6.84
C ALA A 235 -19.43 -5.99 -5.53
N LEU A 236 -19.83 -6.66 -4.46
CA LEU A 236 -19.29 -6.53 -3.12
C LEU A 236 -19.00 -7.92 -2.56
N ALA A 237 -17.84 -8.13 -1.93
CA ALA A 237 -17.53 -9.34 -1.19
C ALA A 237 -17.16 -9.03 0.26
N PHE A 238 -17.43 -9.98 1.14
CA PHE A 238 -17.13 -9.86 2.58
C PHE A 238 -17.07 -11.25 3.23
N TYR A 239 -16.43 -11.32 4.39
CA TYR A 239 -16.35 -12.54 5.19
C TYR A 239 -17.45 -12.56 6.26
N LYS A 240 -18.01 -13.75 6.50
CA LYS A 240 -18.75 -14.10 7.73
C LYS A 240 -17.87 -15.01 8.57
N VAL A 241 -17.53 -14.57 9.78
CA VAL A 241 -16.56 -15.23 10.65
C VAL A 241 -17.24 -16.22 11.58
N PHE A 242 -16.69 -17.42 11.70
CA PHE A 242 -17.17 -18.45 12.62
C PHE A 242 -16.04 -19.08 13.43
N LYS A 243 -16.41 -19.70 14.55
CA LYS A 243 -15.50 -20.43 15.44
C LYS A 243 -15.79 -21.91 15.36
N ASP A 244 -14.73 -22.70 15.45
CA ASP A 244 -14.82 -24.15 15.67
C ASP A 244 -14.16 -24.45 17.02
N SER A 245 -14.82 -25.26 17.85
CA SER A 245 -14.32 -25.59 19.18
C SER A 245 -13.06 -26.45 19.14
N ALA A 246 -12.81 -27.16 18.03
CA ALA A 246 -11.65 -28.01 17.84
C ALA A 246 -10.37 -27.24 17.47
N TYR A 247 -10.46 -25.94 17.13
CA TYR A 247 -9.33 -25.16 16.62
C TYR A 247 -9.09 -23.88 17.41
N GLU A 248 -7.86 -23.38 17.38
CA GLU A 248 -7.44 -22.16 18.09
C GLU A 248 -7.97 -20.89 17.41
N GLU A 249 -7.82 -20.79 16.10
CA GLU A 249 -8.15 -19.60 15.33
C GLU A 249 -9.58 -19.61 14.76
N GLU A 250 -10.09 -18.40 14.47
CA GLU A 250 -11.33 -18.20 13.73
C GLU A 250 -11.16 -18.53 12.24
N ASN A 251 -12.24 -19.02 11.63
CA ASN A 251 -12.34 -19.26 10.19
C ASN A 251 -13.46 -18.39 9.60
N ALA A 252 -13.61 -18.37 8.28
CA ALA A 252 -14.64 -17.57 7.62
C ALA A 252 -15.28 -18.29 6.45
N SER A 253 -16.45 -17.79 6.08
CA SER A 253 -17.11 -18.06 4.81
C SER A 253 -17.21 -16.78 3.99
N ILE A 254 -17.25 -16.89 2.68
CA ILE A 254 -17.21 -15.74 1.77
C ILE A 254 -18.61 -15.49 1.23
N TYR A 255 -19.06 -14.24 1.25
CA TYR A 255 -20.25 -13.79 0.57
C TYR A 255 -19.86 -12.93 -0.63
N LEU A 256 -20.57 -13.09 -1.73
CA LEU A 256 -20.43 -12.27 -2.93
C LEU A 256 -21.80 -11.77 -3.36
N TYR A 257 -21.98 -10.46 -3.32
CA TYR A 257 -23.18 -9.76 -3.76
C TYR A 257 -22.91 -9.08 -5.10
N THR A 258 -23.44 -9.61 -6.19
CA THR A 258 -23.18 -9.16 -7.57
C THR A 258 -24.36 -8.42 -8.18
N ASN A 259 -24.13 -7.73 -9.31
CA ASN A 259 -25.17 -7.05 -10.11
C ASN A 259 -25.95 -6.01 -9.30
N VAL A 260 -25.25 -5.26 -8.43
CA VAL A 260 -25.85 -4.36 -7.44
C VAL A 260 -26.72 -3.26 -8.07
N SER A 261 -26.43 -2.86 -9.31
CA SER A 261 -27.14 -1.82 -10.06
C SER A 261 -28.28 -2.36 -10.94
N LYS A 262 -28.44 -3.69 -11.04
CA LYS A 262 -29.44 -4.36 -11.91
C LYS A 262 -30.34 -5.26 -11.08
N LEU A 263 -30.19 -6.57 -11.22
CA LEU A 263 -30.86 -7.59 -10.42
C LEU A 263 -29.82 -8.25 -9.50
N PRO A 264 -29.74 -7.82 -8.23
CA PRO A 264 -28.66 -8.27 -7.38
C PRO A 264 -28.79 -9.74 -7.00
N THR A 265 -27.67 -10.45 -6.92
CA THR A 265 -27.64 -11.84 -6.44
C THR A 265 -26.61 -12.00 -5.32
N LEU A 266 -27.00 -12.70 -4.25
CA LEU A 266 -26.11 -13.04 -3.14
C LEU A 266 -25.71 -14.50 -3.24
N LYS A 267 -24.40 -14.75 -3.36
CA LYS A 267 -23.81 -16.09 -3.37
C LYS A 267 -22.92 -16.27 -2.14
N HIS A 268 -22.75 -17.52 -1.71
CA HIS A 268 -22.03 -17.85 -0.49
C HIS A 268 -21.12 -19.07 -0.68
N PHE A 269 -19.90 -18.99 -0.15
CA PHE A 269 -18.93 -20.06 -0.10
C PHE A 269 -18.59 -20.41 1.34
N ASN A 270 -18.97 -21.61 1.77
CA ASN A 270 -18.60 -22.16 3.08
C ASN A 270 -17.49 -23.22 2.92
N PRO A 271 -16.25 -22.98 3.41
CA PRO A 271 -15.15 -23.92 3.23
C PRO A 271 -15.39 -25.28 3.91
N VAL A 272 -16.12 -25.32 5.04
CA VAL A 272 -16.37 -26.57 5.79
C VAL A 272 -17.29 -27.53 5.05
N LYS A 273 -18.10 -27.00 4.11
CA LYS A 273 -19.02 -27.80 3.29
C LYS A 273 -18.38 -28.32 1.99
N ARG A 274 -17.08 -28.08 1.78
CA ARG A 274 -16.36 -28.40 0.55
C ARG A 274 -15.38 -29.54 0.79
N PRO A 275 -15.59 -30.73 0.20
CA PRO A 275 -14.65 -31.84 0.31
C PRO A 275 -13.24 -31.52 -0.20
N GLU A 276 -13.14 -30.65 -1.21
CA GLU A 276 -11.88 -30.22 -1.82
C GLU A 276 -11.10 -29.18 -0.98
N PHE A 277 -11.72 -28.60 0.03
CA PHE A 277 -11.07 -27.59 0.87
C PHE A 277 -10.18 -28.27 1.92
N PRO A 278 -8.90 -27.88 2.08
CA PRO A 278 -7.99 -28.54 3.00
C PRO A 278 -8.46 -28.42 4.47
N LYS A 279 -8.60 -29.56 5.16
CA LYS A 279 -9.14 -29.61 6.53
C LYS A 279 -8.29 -28.87 7.57
N ASN A 280 -6.98 -28.80 7.36
CA ASN A 280 -6.02 -28.11 8.23
C ASN A 280 -5.80 -26.64 7.85
N LYS A 281 -6.61 -26.09 6.94
CA LYS A 281 -6.50 -24.69 6.52
C LYS A 281 -7.77 -23.92 6.90
N ARG A 282 -7.62 -22.60 7.00
CA ARG A 282 -8.69 -21.63 7.22
C ARG A 282 -8.55 -20.46 6.28
N ILE A 283 -9.64 -19.75 6.03
CA ILE A 283 -9.60 -18.47 5.33
C ILE A 283 -8.89 -17.45 6.22
N TYR A 284 -7.85 -16.80 5.69
CA TYR A 284 -7.11 -15.80 6.43
C TYR A 284 -7.87 -14.47 6.43
N LEU A 285 -8.41 -14.09 7.58
CA LEU A 285 -9.33 -12.94 7.70
C LEU A 285 -8.70 -11.59 7.26
N SER A 286 -7.38 -11.44 7.41
CA SER A 286 -6.66 -10.23 7.00
C SER A 286 -6.18 -10.27 5.55
N SER A 287 -6.40 -11.36 4.81
CA SER A 287 -6.11 -11.40 3.37
C SER A 287 -7.16 -10.61 2.59
N ASP A 288 -6.71 -9.79 1.64
CA ASP A 288 -7.62 -9.04 0.77
C ASP A 288 -8.50 -9.96 -0.07
N ILE A 289 -9.74 -9.55 -0.28
CA ILE A 289 -10.66 -10.19 -1.22
C ILE A 289 -10.56 -9.47 -2.56
N THR A 290 -10.24 -10.20 -3.63
CA THR A 290 -10.26 -9.64 -4.99
C THR A 290 -11.33 -10.33 -5.83
N ILE A 291 -12.16 -9.54 -6.51
CA ILE A 291 -13.22 -10.03 -7.39
C ILE A 291 -12.79 -9.82 -8.85
N SER A 292 -12.98 -10.82 -9.71
CA SER A 292 -12.71 -10.70 -11.15
C SER A 292 -13.66 -9.75 -11.85
N ASP A 293 -13.24 -9.19 -12.99
CA ASP A 293 -14.02 -8.19 -13.72
C ASP A 293 -15.32 -8.78 -14.33
N ASP A 294 -15.32 -10.09 -14.62
CA ASP A 294 -16.50 -10.87 -15.04
C ASP A 294 -17.40 -11.33 -13.87
N LEU A 295 -17.03 -11.01 -12.63
CA LEU A 295 -17.73 -11.40 -11.39
C LEU A 295 -17.81 -12.92 -11.14
N GLU A 296 -17.04 -13.73 -11.88
CA GLU A 296 -17.08 -15.19 -11.78
C GLU A 296 -16.04 -15.79 -10.82
N ARG A 297 -15.10 -15.00 -10.30
CA ARG A 297 -14.03 -15.46 -9.40
C ARG A 297 -13.84 -14.54 -8.21
N VAL A 298 -13.62 -15.15 -7.07
CA VAL A 298 -13.23 -14.46 -5.82
C VAL A 298 -11.92 -15.05 -5.31
N PHE A 299 -10.89 -14.23 -5.25
CA PHE A 299 -9.56 -14.58 -4.74
C PHE A 299 -9.45 -14.21 -3.27
N PHE A 300 -8.81 -15.07 -2.48
CA PHE A 300 -8.62 -14.92 -1.04
C PHE A 300 -7.41 -15.74 -0.55
N GLY A 301 -6.90 -15.44 0.64
CA GLY A 301 -5.75 -16.13 1.22
C GLY A 301 -6.14 -17.22 2.23
N LEU A 302 -5.33 -18.27 2.31
CA LEU A 302 -5.42 -19.32 3.32
C LEU A 302 -4.26 -19.29 4.32
N LYS A 303 -4.51 -19.76 5.54
CA LYS A 303 -3.49 -20.08 6.54
C LYS A 303 -3.77 -21.43 7.19
N ASP A 304 -2.79 -21.93 7.94
CA ASP A 304 -2.99 -23.08 8.81
C ASP A 304 -4.08 -22.81 9.85
N TRP A 305 -4.79 -23.87 10.18
CA TRP A 305 -5.83 -23.91 11.21
C TRP A 305 -5.39 -24.90 12.29
N THR A 306 -4.97 -24.35 13.43
CA THR A 306 -4.26 -25.10 14.45
C THR A 306 -5.27 -25.86 15.32
N PRO A 307 -5.25 -27.20 15.36
CA PRO A 307 -6.10 -27.96 16.26
C PRO A 307 -5.72 -27.68 17.72
N LYS A 308 -6.71 -27.46 18.57
CA LYS A 308 -6.50 -27.32 20.02
C LYS A 308 -5.98 -28.65 20.59
N PRO A 309 -5.02 -28.61 21.54
CA PRO A 309 -4.56 -29.82 22.21
C PRO A 309 -5.75 -30.53 22.87
N ALA A 310 -5.80 -31.86 22.72
CA ALA A 310 -6.81 -32.66 23.39
C ALA A 310 -6.70 -32.44 24.91
N LYS A 311 -7.80 -32.05 25.56
CA LYS A 311 -7.82 -31.97 27.03
C LYS A 311 -7.46 -33.34 27.58
N GLU A 312 -6.28 -33.47 28.19
CA GLU A 312 -5.93 -34.68 28.94
C GLU A 312 -7.03 -34.92 29.98
N LYS A 313 -7.72 -36.06 29.86
CA LYS A 313 -8.59 -36.54 30.91
C LYS A 313 -7.69 -36.74 32.12
N LYS A 314 -7.89 -35.96 33.19
CA LYS A 314 -7.34 -36.28 34.51
C LYS A 314 -7.73 -37.71 34.85
N VAL A 315 -6.81 -38.64 34.68
CA VAL A 315 -6.94 -40.00 35.18
C VAL A 315 -6.80 -39.89 36.70
N THR A 316 -7.90 -40.13 37.40
CA THR A 316 -7.89 -40.38 38.84
C THR A 316 -7.16 -41.69 39.07
N ASP A 317 -5.95 -41.61 39.60
CA ASP A 317 -5.16 -42.77 40.02
C ASP A 317 -5.94 -43.60 41.04
N THR A 318 -6.39 -44.78 40.61
CA THR A 318 -6.63 -45.92 41.50
C THR A 318 -5.98 -47.12 40.84
N ALA A 319 -4.79 -47.48 41.31
CA ALA A 319 -4.34 -48.87 41.54
C ALA A 319 -2.81 -48.91 41.62
N LYS A 320 -2.33 -49.30 42.81
CA LYS A 320 -1.02 -49.91 43.03
C LYS A 320 -0.78 -51.03 42.03
N SER A 321 0.38 -51.04 41.39
CA SER A 321 1.29 -52.20 41.29
C SER A 321 2.34 -51.92 40.21
N LYS A 322 3.59 -51.71 40.62
CA LYS A 322 4.75 -52.03 39.81
C LYS A 322 5.74 -52.75 40.70
N SER A 323 5.94 -54.04 40.43
CA SER A 323 7.17 -54.74 40.76
C SER A 323 8.21 -54.45 39.67
N THR A 324 9.46 -54.46 40.13
CA THR A 324 10.68 -54.80 39.40
C THR A 324 11.10 -53.90 38.23
N ASP A 325 12.02 -52.98 38.52
CA ASP A 325 13.23 -52.90 37.71
C ASP A 325 14.48 -52.74 38.60
N SER A 326 15.49 -53.48 38.20
CA SER A 326 16.79 -53.72 38.82
C SER A 326 17.75 -52.52 38.72
N SER A 327 18.56 -52.37 39.78
CA SER A 327 19.66 -51.41 39.98
C SER A 327 20.72 -51.47 38.89
N LYS A 328 21.20 -50.32 38.36
CA LYS A 328 22.27 -49.43 38.88
C LYS A 328 23.60 -50.12 39.22
N THR A 329 24.65 -49.63 38.56
CA THR A 329 26.07 -49.84 38.88
C THR A 329 26.57 -48.84 39.95
N ASN A 330 27.36 -49.42 40.85
CA ASN A 330 28.15 -48.95 42.00
C ASN A 330 28.70 -47.51 42.07
N THR A 331 28.73 -46.97 43.30
CA THR A 331 29.93 -46.72 44.16
C THR A 331 29.46 -46.06 45.48
N SER A 332 29.51 -46.76 46.63
CA SER A 332 30.48 -46.61 47.76
C SER A 332 30.55 -45.17 48.35
N ASP A 333 30.49 -44.87 49.65
CA ASP A 333 30.50 -45.66 50.89
C ASP A 333 30.11 -44.76 52.09
N THR A 334 29.66 -45.39 53.17
CA THR A 334 29.73 -45.01 54.60
C THR A 334 29.03 -43.77 55.20
N SER A 335 27.96 -44.08 55.97
CA SER A 335 27.76 -43.72 57.41
C SER A 335 27.49 -42.24 57.79
N LYS A 336 26.67 -41.84 58.77
CA LYS A 336 25.97 -42.51 59.88
C LYS A 336 25.02 -41.47 60.54
N THR A 337 23.88 -41.95 61.06
CA THR A 337 23.13 -41.49 62.27
C THR A 337 22.28 -40.18 62.32
N LYS A 338 21.00 -40.44 62.62
CA LYS A 338 19.80 -39.67 63.09
C LYS A 338 19.94 -39.15 64.56
N PRO A 339 18.92 -38.59 65.28
CA PRO A 339 17.57 -38.03 64.92
C PRO A 339 17.10 -36.77 65.74
N GLY A 340 15.88 -36.27 65.44
CA GLY A 340 14.96 -35.55 66.38
C GLY A 340 14.95 -34.02 66.24
N ASP A 341 13.87 -33.25 66.28
CA ASP A 341 12.44 -33.47 66.56
C ASP A 341 11.62 -32.27 66.00
N GLY A 342 10.33 -32.47 65.75
CA GLY A 342 9.32 -31.42 66.00
C GLY A 342 8.84 -30.50 64.86
N ALA A 343 7.82 -31.00 64.14
CA ALA A 343 6.57 -30.30 63.79
C ALA A 343 6.58 -28.81 63.31
N LYS A 344 6.15 -28.58 62.06
CA LYS A 344 4.80 -28.06 61.70
C LYS A 344 4.71 -27.75 60.20
N SER A 345 3.57 -28.11 59.63
CA SER A 345 3.21 -27.89 58.24
C SER A 345 2.88 -26.43 57.93
N ALA A 346 3.28 -25.96 56.76
CA ALA A 346 2.40 -25.20 55.86
C ALA A 346 3.01 -25.21 54.45
N LEU A 347 2.33 -25.87 53.52
CA LEU A 347 2.71 -26.00 52.12
C LEU A 347 2.69 -24.63 51.42
N ALA A 348 3.85 -24.19 50.94
CA ALA A 348 3.91 -23.33 49.77
C ALA A 348 3.87 -24.24 48.54
N LYS A 349 2.85 -24.09 47.69
CA LYS A 349 2.91 -24.58 46.30
C LYS A 349 4.13 -23.92 45.67
N ALA A 350 5.18 -24.70 45.40
CA ALA A 350 6.25 -24.26 44.53
C ALA A 350 5.64 -23.99 43.16
N GLU A 351 5.58 -22.71 42.78
CA GLU A 351 5.47 -22.33 41.38
C GLU A 351 6.60 -23.03 40.64
N VAL A 352 6.25 -23.92 39.71
CA VAL A 352 7.18 -24.32 38.66
C VAL A 352 7.44 -23.03 37.89
N LYS A 353 8.56 -22.38 38.19
CA LYS A 353 9.12 -21.38 37.27
C LYS A 353 9.40 -22.14 35.98
N ASP A 354 8.58 -21.89 34.97
CA ASP A 354 8.98 -22.15 33.59
C ASP A 354 10.28 -21.36 33.38
N GLU A 355 11.42 -22.05 33.52
CA GLU A 355 12.71 -21.52 33.11
C GLU A 355 12.57 -21.17 31.64
N LYS A 356 12.57 -19.86 31.33
CA LYS A 356 12.69 -19.42 29.95
C LYS A 356 13.95 -20.09 29.40
N PRO A 357 13.85 -20.92 28.35
CA PRO A 357 15.04 -21.55 27.79
C PRO A 357 16.06 -20.45 27.45
N ALA A 358 17.34 -20.77 27.60
CA ALA A 358 18.41 -19.86 27.24
C ALA A 358 18.11 -19.28 25.84
N ALA A 359 18.18 -17.95 25.71
CA ALA A 359 17.92 -17.26 24.44
C ALA A 359 19.07 -17.49 23.46
N VAL A 360 19.20 -18.73 22.99
CA VAL A 360 20.16 -19.14 21.97
C VAL A 360 19.44 -19.28 20.63
N ASP A 361 20.04 -18.74 19.58
CA ASP A 361 19.62 -19.03 18.21
C ASP A 361 20.25 -20.36 17.79
N VAL A 362 19.43 -21.40 17.59
CA VAL A 362 19.88 -22.69 17.04
C VAL A 362 19.54 -22.71 15.56
N TRP A 363 20.54 -22.82 14.69
CA TRP A 363 20.34 -22.98 13.24
C TRP A 363 21.20 -24.12 12.70
N HIS A 364 20.74 -24.76 11.63
CA HIS A 364 21.50 -25.76 10.90
C HIS A 364 22.11 -25.14 9.65
N TRP A 365 23.33 -25.53 9.27
CA TRP A 365 23.99 -25.02 8.06
C TRP A 365 23.27 -25.38 6.74
N LYS A 366 22.27 -26.27 6.81
CA LYS A 366 21.40 -26.69 5.68
C LYS A 366 20.09 -25.90 5.64
N ASP A 367 19.85 -25.01 6.59
CA ASP A 367 18.65 -24.19 6.57
C ASP A 367 18.66 -23.28 5.33
N ASN A 368 17.53 -23.23 4.62
CA ASN A 368 17.41 -22.46 3.38
C ASN A 368 17.64 -20.95 3.61
N GLU A 369 17.39 -20.45 4.81
CA GLU A 369 17.53 -19.05 5.19
C GLU A 369 18.33 -18.91 6.47
N ILE A 370 19.29 -17.99 6.49
CA ILE A 370 20.09 -17.68 7.68
C ILE A 370 19.26 -16.97 8.76
N GLN A 371 19.58 -17.21 10.03
CA GLN A 371 18.82 -16.67 11.17
C GLN A 371 18.58 -15.16 11.15
N PRO A 372 19.56 -14.29 10.81
CA PRO A 372 19.31 -12.85 10.74
C PRO A 372 18.22 -12.48 9.73
N ARG A 373 18.17 -13.19 8.60
CA ARG A 373 17.18 -12.96 7.55
C ARG A 373 15.79 -13.41 8.00
N GLN A 374 15.69 -14.57 8.66
CA GLN A 374 14.44 -15.04 9.26
C GLN A 374 13.87 -14.03 10.27
N LYS A 375 14.72 -13.41 11.11
CA LYS A 375 14.29 -12.37 12.06
C LYS A 375 13.73 -11.13 11.37
N ILE A 376 14.37 -10.69 10.29
CA ILE A 376 13.91 -9.52 9.49
C ILE A 376 12.61 -9.85 8.76
N THR A 377 12.46 -11.07 8.24
CA THR A 377 11.29 -11.46 7.44
C THR A 377 10.16 -12.07 8.26
N TYR A 378 10.37 -12.36 9.55
CA TYR A 378 9.39 -13.05 10.41
C TYR A 378 8.00 -12.45 10.33
N ASN A 379 7.86 -11.13 10.47
CA ASN A 379 6.55 -10.48 10.41
C ASN A 379 5.91 -10.63 9.02
N ARG A 380 6.70 -10.51 7.93
CA ARG A 380 6.19 -10.73 6.57
C ARG A 380 5.73 -12.18 6.39
N ASP A 381 6.57 -13.13 6.76
CA ASP A 381 6.35 -14.57 6.55
C ASP A 381 5.21 -15.09 7.43
N LYS A 382 5.08 -14.55 8.65
CA LYS A 382 3.94 -14.77 9.56
C LYS A 382 2.65 -14.26 8.95
N GLU A 383 2.67 -13.11 8.28
CA GLU A 383 1.47 -12.50 7.71
C GLU A 383 1.09 -13.07 6.33
N GLU A 384 2.02 -13.69 5.62
CA GLU A 384 1.84 -14.29 4.30
C GLU A 384 0.74 -15.37 4.27
N SER A 385 0.01 -15.47 3.17
CA SER A 385 -1.11 -16.41 3.01
C SER A 385 -1.08 -17.10 1.67
N LEU A 386 -1.68 -18.30 1.59
CA LEU A 386 -1.71 -19.09 0.37
C LEU A 386 -2.89 -18.66 -0.50
N LEU A 387 -2.61 -17.99 -1.61
CA LEU A 387 -3.62 -17.51 -2.54
C LEU A 387 -4.47 -18.67 -3.08
N SER A 388 -5.78 -18.48 -3.06
CA SER A 388 -6.78 -19.43 -3.54
C SER A 388 -7.92 -18.68 -4.24
N VAL A 389 -8.77 -19.42 -4.94
CA VAL A 389 -9.90 -18.87 -5.68
C VAL A 389 -11.16 -19.71 -5.51
N TRP A 390 -12.29 -19.03 -5.42
CA TRP A 390 -13.62 -19.59 -5.58
C TRP A 390 -14.13 -19.22 -6.96
N ASN A 391 -14.32 -20.22 -7.81
CA ASN A 391 -15.00 -20.09 -9.10
C ASN A 391 -16.51 -20.14 -8.85
N VAL A 392 -17.14 -18.97 -8.90
CA VAL A 392 -18.48 -18.70 -8.40
C VAL A 392 -19.56 -19.41 -9.22
N GLY A 393 -19.44 -19.44 -10.55
CA GLY A 393 -20.42 -20.08 -11.43
C GLY A 393 -20.44 -21.61 -11.28
N ALA A 394 -19.26 -22.22 -11.19
CA ALA A 394 -19.09 -23.66 -10.97
C ALA A 394 -19.14 -24.07 -9.48
N ASP A 395 -19.23 -23.09 -8.59
CA ASP A 395 -19.15 -23.24 -7.14
C ASP A 395 -17.98 -24.11 -6.65
N LYS A 396 -16.80 -23.92 -7.26
CA LYS A 396 -15.62 -24.76 -7.09
C LYS A 396 -14.48 -24.00 -6.43
N PHE A 397 -13.86 -24.62 -5.42
CA PHE A 397 -12.62 -24.13 -4.80
C PHE A 397 -11.38 -24.64 -5.52
N ILE A 398 -10.36 -23.78 -5.67
CA ILE A 398 -9.03 -24.13 -6.17
C ILE A 398 -7.97 -23.39 -5.35
N GLN A 399 -7.02 -24.12 -4.79
CA GLN A 399 -5.80 -23.55 -4.20
C GLN A 399 -4.81 -23.23 -5.31
N LEU A 400 -4.27 -22.01 -5.33
CA LEU A 400 -3.40 -21.51 -6.41
C LEU A 400 -1.94 -21.37 -6.00
N ALA A 401 -1.65 -21.28 -4.71
CA ALA A 401 -0.31 -21.18 -4.15
C ALA A 401 -0.11 -22.18 -3.00
N TRP A 402 1.15 -22.59 -2.78
CA TRP A 402 1.53 -23.56 -1.76
C TRP A 402 2.68 -23.04 -0.89
N ASP A 403 3.02 -23.78 0.16
CA ASP A 403 4.09 -23.40 1.10
C ASP A 403 5.45 -23.20 0.43
N THR A 404 5.71 -23.88 -0.68
CA THR A 404 6.92 -23.75 -1.51
C THR A 404 6.81 -22.65 -2.57
N THR A 405 5.61 -22.13 -2.83
CA THR A 405 5.28 -21.18 -3.90
C THR A 405 4.42 -20.01 -3.40
N ARG A 406 4.75 -19.50 -2.21
CA ARG A 406 3.93 -18.50 -1.50
C ARG A 406 3.83 -17.15 -2.23
N ASN A 407 4.89 -16.81 -2.97
CA ASN A 407 4.91 -15.64 -3.84
C ASN A 407 3.98 -15.86 -5.04
N ALA A 408 2.78 -15.28 -4.97
CA ALA A 408 1.75 -15.36 -5.99
C ALA A 408 1.27 -13.96 -6.40
N SER A 409 1.17 -13.68 -7.71
CA SER A 409 0.62 -12.44 -8.24
C SER A 409 -0.49 -12.72 -9.27
N ILE A 410 -1.63 -12.06 -9.10
CA ILE A 410 -2.77 -12.20 -10.00
C ILE A 410 -2.52 -11.39 -11.28
N THR A 411 -2.81 -11.95 -12.46
CA THR A 411 -2.68 -11.22 -13.74
C THR A 411 -3.70 -10.08 -13.84
N GLY A 412 -3.44 -9.10 -14.71
CA GLY A 412 -4.28 -7.89 -14.82
C GLY A 412 -5.77 -8.17 -15.10
N ASN A 413 -6.05 -9.16 -15.96
CA ASN A 413 -7.41 -9.67 -16.23
C ASN A 413 -7.94 -10.67 -15.18
N ARG A 414 -7.11 -11.09 -14.22
CA ARG A 414 -7.43 -12.06 -13.17
C ARG A 414 -7.80 -13.46 -13.68
N ASP A 415 -7.33 -13.81 -14.88
CA ASP A 415 -7.52 -15.15 -15.44
C ASP A 415 -6.46 -16.16 -14.97
N PHE A 416 -5.28 -15.68 -14.60
CA PHE A 416 -4.15 -16.50 -14.19
C PHE A 416 -3.47 -15.91 -12.94
N VAL A 417 -2.60 -16.72 -12.35
CA VAL A 417 -1.71 -16.34 -11.25
C VAL A 417 -0.29 -16.75 -11.61
N VAL A 418 0.66 -15.84 -11.47
CA VAL A 418 2.09 -16.15 -11.53
C VAL A 418 2.54 -16.55 -10.14
N ILE A 419 3.01 -17.78 -9.98
CA ILE A 419 3.60 -18.28 -8.74
C ILE A 419 5.10 -18.50 -8.91
N SER A 420 5.86 -18.38 -7.83
CA SER A 420 7.30 -18.59 -7.86
C SER A 420 7.85 -19.34 -6.66
N THR A 421 8.89 -20.15 -6.89
CA THR A 421 9.65 -20.84 -5.84
C THR A 421 11.14 -20.59 -6.02
N ALA A 422 11.82 -20.30 -4.93
CA ALA A 422 13.28 -20.11 -4.89
C ALA A 422 13.99 -21.24 -4.14
N ASP A 423 13.26 -22.26 -3.68
CA ASP A 423 13.78 -23.26 -2.73
C ASP A 423 14.99 -24.02 -3.27
N LYS A 424 15.00 -24.34 -4.57
CA LYS A 424 16.12 -25.00 -5.26
C LYS A 424 17.41 -24.17 -5.29
N TYR A 425 17.32 -22.86 -5.07
CA TYR A 425 18.40 -21.89 -5.25
C TYR A 425 18.83 -21.24 -3.93
N LYS A 426 18.37 -21.79 -2.79
CA LYS A 426 18.68 -21.31 -1.45
C LYS A 426 19.72 -22.20 -0.75
N PRO A 427 20.56 -21.63 0.15
CA PRO A 427 20.73 -20.19 0.37
C PRO A 427 21.40 -19.51 -0.83
N ALA A 428 20.97 -18.28 -1.15
CA ALA A 428 21.54 -17.50 -2.23
C ALA A 428 22.61 -16.53 -1.69
N PHE A 429 23.83 -16.60 -2.23
CA PHE A 429 24.96 -15.79 -1.74
C PHE A 429 25.24 -14.53 -2.59
N LYS A 430 24.79 -14.50 -3.85
CA LYS A 430 25.06 -13.40 -4.79
C LYS A 430 23.79 -12.88 -5.43
N GLU A 431 23.16 -13.68 -6.29
CA GLU A 431 21.86 -13.37 -6.90
C GLU A 431 20.79 -14.34 -6.41
N ASN A 432 19.56 -13.84 -6.26
CA ASN A 432 18.40 -14.70 -6.01
C ASN A 432 17.86 -15.21 -7.34
N PHE A 433 17.54 -16.50 -7.39
CA PHE A 433 16.89 -17.12 -8.55
C PHE A 433 15.59 -17.78 -8.11
N ALA A 434 14.65 -17.92 -9.05
CA ALA A 434 13.39 -18.61 -8.85
C ALA A 434 12.91 -19.29 -10.14
N ASP A 435 12.12 -20.33 -9.97
CA ASP A 435 11.29 -20.90 -11.03
C ASP A 435 9.92 -20.21 -10.99
N TYR A 436 9.40 -19.85 -12.16
CA TYR A 436 8.12 -19.16 -12.30
C TYR A 436 7.13 -20.01 -13.09
N HIS A 437 5.91 -20.09 -12.58
CA HIS A 437 4.83 -20.83 -13.21
C HIS A 437 3.59 -19.98 -13.33
N LEU A 438 2.79 -20.26 -14.35
CA LEU A 438 1.49 -19.66 -14.58
C LEU A 438 0.41 -20.68 -14.23
N VAL A 439 -0.49 -20.33 -13.32
CA VAL A 439 -1.62 -21.16 -12.88
C VAL A 439 -2.91 -20.56 -13.42
N ASN A 440 -3.69 -21.35 -14.15
CA ASN A 440 -5.02 -20.93 -14.62
C ASN A 440 -6.00 -20.87 -13.43
N ALA A 441 -6.59 -19.70 -13.14
CA ALA A 441 -7.46 -19.52 -11.98
C ALA A 441 -8.80 -20.28 -12.09
N LYS A 442 -9.22 -20.64 -13.31
CA LYS A 442 -10.45 -21.41 -13.53
C LYS A 442 -10.23 -22.91 -13.37
N THR A 443 -9.07 -23.43 -13.76
CA THR A 443 -8.82 -24.88 -13.81
C THR A 443 -7.81 -25.39 -12.79
N GLY A 444 -6.93 -24.52 -12.26
CA GLY A 444 -5.79 -24.90 -11.43
C GLY A 444 -4.61 -25.46 -12.23
N GLN A 445 -4.70 -25.54 -13.56
CA GLN A 445 -3.62 -26.07 -14.39
C GLN A 445 -2.40 -25.14 -14.33
N GLN A 446 -1.24 -25.72 -14.02
CA GLN A 446 0.03 -25.03 -13.91
C GLN A 446 0.90 -25.29 -15.16
N LYS A 447 1.57 -24.24 -15.63
CA LYS A 447 2.57 -24.31 -16.72
C LYS A 447 3.82 -23.53 -16.31
N GLN A 448 5.00 -24.12 -16.47
CA GLN A 448 6.26 -23.42 -16.22
C GLN A 448 6.50 -22.34 -17.29
N VAL A 449 6.84 -21.13 -16.85
CA VAL A 449 7.13 -19.97 -17.72
C VAL A 449 8.63 -19.73 -17.79
N LEU A 450 9.31 -19.73 -16.64
CA LEU A 450 10.75 -19.55 -16.54
C LEU A 450 11.35 -20.54 -15.56
N GLU A 451 12.51 -21.08 -15.93
CA GLU A 451 13.39 -21.83 -15.05
C GLU A 451 14.58 -20.97 -14.66
N LYS A 452 14.97 -21.00 -13.39
CA LYS A 452 16.17 -20.31 -12.88
C LYS A 452 16.29 -18.87 -13.36
N ALA A 453 15.20 -18.11 -13.28
CA ALA A 453 15.22 -16.68 -13.62
C ALA A 453 15.63 -15.86 -12.40
N GLN A 454 16.36 -14.77 -12.64
CA GLN A 454 16.76 -13.85 -11.57
C GLN A 454 15.50 -13.28 -10.90
N ALA A 455 15.41 -13.43 -9.59
CA ALA A 455 14.30 -12.88 -8.82
C ALA A 455 14.54 -11.39 -8.56
N GLY A 456 13.55 -10.56 -8.88
CA GLY A 456 13.63 -9.11 -8.74
C GLY A 456 12.47 -8.41 -9.43
N PHE A 457 12.21 -7.16 -9.07
CA PHE A 457 11.04 -6.42 -9.57
C PHE A 457 10.99 -6.33 -11.11
N PHE A 458 12.14 -6.12 -11.76
CA PHE A 458 12.22 -6.02 -13.23
C PHE A 458 12.58 -7.34 -13.93
N THR A 459 13.17 -8.30 -13.22
CA THR A 459 13.64 -9.56 -13.79
C THR A 459 12.61 -10.69 -13.66
N ALA A 460 11.73 -10.63 -12.65
CA ALA A 460 10.61 -11.55 -12.51
C ALA A 460 9.47 -11.21 -13.50
N PRO A 461 8.73 -12.21 -14.02
CA PRO A 461 7.55 -11.98 -14.86
C PRO A 461 6.51 -11.07 -14.22
N GLN A 462 6.22 -9.94 -14.87
CA GLN A 462 5.18 -8.98 -14.49
C GLN A 462 4.04 -9.01 -15.51
N SER A 463 2.80 -9.13 -15.04
CA SER A 463 1.63 -9.13 -15.93
C SER A 463 1.41 -7.77 -16.60
N SER A 464 1.01 -7.81 -17.86
CA SER A 464 0.40 -6.67 -18.53
C SER A 464 -0.99 -6.35 -17.94
N PRO A 465 -1.49 -5.11 -18.09
CA PRO A 465 -2.80 -4.67 -17.60
C PRO A 465 -3.99 -5.53 -18.05
N ASP A 466 -4.04 -5.96 -19.32
CA ASP A 466 -5.11 -6.86 -19.79
C ASP A 466 -4.73 -8.34 -19.62
N GLY A 467 -3.59 -8.65 -18.97
CA GLY A 467 -3.14 -10.01 -18.70
C GLY A 467 -2.77 -10.85 -19.93
N LYS A 468 -2.61 -10.23 -21.12
CA LYS A 468 -2.25 -10.94 -22.36
C LYS A 468 -0.78 -11.36 -22.39
N PHE A 469 0.08 -10.66 -21.66
CA PHE A 469 1.52 -10.87 -21.66
C PHE A 469 2.12 -10.85 -20.26
N LEU A 470 3.24 -11.54 -20.09
CA LEU A 470 4.16 -11.34 -18.97
C LEU A 470 5.45 -10.71 -19.49
N LEU A 471 5.91 -9.62 -18.88
CA LEU A 471 7.19 -8.97 -19.21
C LEU A 471 8.26 -9.39 -18.19
N PHE A 472 9.45 -9.73 -18.67
CA PHE A 472 10.59 -10.01 -17.81
C PHE A 472 11.90 -9.63 -18.48
N PHE A 473 12.93 -9.43 -17.67
CA PHE A 473 14.27 -9.12 -18.14
C PHE A 473 15.21 -10.32 -17.95
N LYS A 474 15.83 -10.77 -19.04
CA LYS A 474 16.73 -11.92 -19.07
C LYS A 474 17.83 -11.72 -20.11
N ASP A 475 19.05 -12.12 -19.77
CA ASP A 475 20.21 -12.08 -20.68
C ASP A 475 20.38 -10.71 -21.34
N LYS A 476 20.28 -9.66 -20.51
CA LYS A 476 20.41 -8.25 -20.91
C LYS A 476 19.33 -7.74 -21.88
N ASN A 477 18.27 -8.52 -22.11
CA ASN A 477 17.18 -8.17 -23.01
C ASN A 477 15.82 -8.24 -22.30
N TRP A 478 14.88 -7.44 -22.79
CA TRP A 478 13.48 -7.56 -22.40
C TRP A 478 12.80 -8.64 -23.24
N HIS A 479 11.99 -9.47 -22.58
CA HIS A 479 11.22 -10.52 -23.20
C HIS A 479 9.77 -10.40 -22.79
N SER A 480 8.87 -10.78 -23.70
CA SER A 480 7.46 -11.02 -23.40
C SER A 480 7.16 -12.52 -23.47
N TYR A 481 6.28 -12.98 -22.61
CA TYR A 481 5.61 -14.27 -22.73
C TYR A 481 4.14 -14.03 -23.05
N ASN A 482 3.67 -14.53 -24.19
CA ASN A 482 2.26 -14.45 -24.57
C ASN A 482 1.46 -15.52 -23.83
N VAL A 483 0.49 -15.10 -23.01
CA VAL A 483 -0.25 -16.01 -22.11
C VAL A 483 -1.11 -17.02 -22.89
N ALA A 484 -1.71 -16.61 -24.01
CA ALA A 484 -2.63 -17.44 -24.78
C ALA A 484 -1.90 -18.51 -25.60
N SER A 485 -0.85 -18.13 -26.33
CA SER A 485 -0.07 -19.05 -27.18
C SER A 485 1.02 -19.79 -26.41
N GLY A 486 1.48 -19.21 -25.30
CA GLY A 486 2.58 -19.73 -24.51
C GLY A 486 3.96 -19.57 -25.13
N SER A 487 4.11 -18.68 -26.11
CA SER A 487 5.39 -18.35 -26.75
C SER A 487 6.11 -17.21 -26.05
N THR A 488 7.44 -17.29 -26.00
CA THR A 488 8.31 -16.20 -25.55
C THR A 488 8.90 -15.46 -26.75
N THR A 489 8.94 -14.13 -26.69
CA THR A 489 9.50 -13.26 -27.72
C THR A 489 10.52 -12.29 -27.13
N ASP A 490 11.69 -12.19 -27.76
CA ASP A 490 12.69 -11.16 -27.45
C ASP A 490 12.25 -9.81 -28.04
N LEU A 491 12.29 -8.76 -27.23
CA LEU A 491 11.79 -7.43 -27.59
C LEU A 491 12.90 -6.43 -27.96
N THR A 492 14.15 -6.66 -27.55
CA THR A 492 15.18 -5.60 -27.56
C THR A 492 16.47 -5.97 -28.27
N SER A 493 16.74 -7.25 -28.52
CA SER A 493 17.98 -7.71 -29.16
C SER A 493 18.20 -7.13 -30.57
N THR A 494 17.12 -6.81 -31.28
CA THR A 494 17.17 -6.23 -32.64
C THR A 494 17.21 -4.70 -32.65
N ILE A 495 16.97 -4.05 -31.51
CA ILE A 495 17.04 -2.60 -31.37
C ILE A 495 18.50 -2.21 -31.15
N LYS A 496 19.01 -1.27 -31.95
CA LYS A 496 20.39 -0.75 -31.84
C LYS A 496 20.55 0.19 -30.63
N SER A 497 20.27 -0.31 -29.42
CA SER A 497 20.46 0.39 -28.15
C SER A 497 20.75 -0.61 -27.03
N THR A 498 21.06 -0.10 -25.83
CA THR A 498 21.41 -0.90 -24.65
C THR A 498 20.36 -0.74 -23.56
N PHE A 499 19.72 -1.83 -23.15
CA PHE A 499 18.61 -1.81 -22.18
C PHE A 499 19.02 -2.19 -20.74
N TRP A 500 20.30 -2.45 -20.50
CA TRP A 500 20.88 -2.69 -19.17
C TRP A 500 21.78 -1.54 -18.72
N ASN A 501 21.81 -1.28 -17.42
CA ASN A 501 22.62 -0.24 -16.82
C ASN A 501 24.11 -0.57 -16.94
N THR A 502 24.74 0.00 -17.96
CA THR A 502 26.17 -0.17 -18.25
C THR A 502 27.07 0.44 -17.17
N ARG A 503 26.58 1.43 -16.43
CA ARG A 503 27.31 2.16 -15.37
C ARG A 503 27.22 1.52 -13.99
N ASP A 504 26.37 0.50 -13.82
CA ASP A 504 26.25 -0.21 -12.54
C ASP A 504 27.56 -0.93 -12.19
N ASP A 505 28.11 -0.62 -11.02
CA ASP A 505 29.40 -1.10 -10.50
C ASP A 505 29.26 -2.10 -9.35
N HIS A 506 28.03 -2.47 -8.99
CA HIS A 506 27.77 -3.51 -8.01
C HIS A 506 28.31 -4.87 -8.48
N PRO A 507 28.80 -5.73 -7.58
CA PRO A 507 29.32 -7.06 -7.92
C PRO A 507 28.18 -8.07 -8.18
N ALA A 508 27.23 -7.73 -9.06
CA ALA A 508 26.04 -8.49 -9.39
C ALA A 508 25.73 -8.43 -10.90
N MET A 509 24.68 -9.14 -11.34
CA MET A 509 24.15 -8.96 -12.70
C MET A 509 23.67 -7.52 -12.90
N LYS A 510 24.17 -6.85 -13.94
CA LYS A 510 23.78 -5.47 -14.26
C LYS A 510 22.27 -5.38 -14.52
N PRO A 511 21.53 -4.51 -13.80
CA PRO A 511 20.07 -4.44 -13.91
C PRO A 511 19.64 -3.77 -15.23
N PRO A 512 18.37 -3.90 -15.65
CA PRO A 512 17.82 -3.09 -16.73
C PRO A 512 17.76 -1.60 -16.35
N PHE A 513 17.72 -0.70 -17.33
CA PHE A 513 17.37 0.71 -17.08
C PHE A 513 15.91 0.90 -16.62
N GLY A 514 15.08 -0.15 -16.80
CA GLY A 514 13.71 -0.23 -16.31
C GLY A 514 12.66 -0.19 -17.41
N GLN A 515 11.40 -0.05 -17.00
CA GLN A 515 10.23 0.03 -17.88
C GLN A 515 9.24 1.08 -17.36
N GLY A 516 8.48 1.68 -18.28
CA GLY A 516 7.55 2.79 -18.04
C GLY A 516 6.08 2.40 -18.00
N GLY A 517 5.77 1.12 -18.05
CA GLY A 517 4.41 0.60 -18.06
C GLY A 517 3.89 0.30 -19.47
N TRP A 518 2.63 -0.08 -19.52
CA TRP A 518 1.96 -0.55 -20.72
C TRP A 518 1.01 0.49 -21.28
N ILE A 519 0.98 0.62 -22.60
CA ILE A 519 -0.06 1.36 -23.31
C ILE A 519 -1.37 0.55 -23.28
N LYS A 520 -2.48 1.26 -23.05
CA LYS A 520 -3.85 0.73 -22.97
C LYS A 520 -4.14 -0.31 -24.04
N GLY A 521 -4.69 -1.45 -23.62
CA GLY A 521 -5.01 -2.58 -24.50
C GLY A 521 -3.85 -3.58 -24.67
N ASP A 522 -2.78 -3.45 -23.88
CA ASP A 522 -1.50 -4.16 -24.03
C ASP A 522 -0.87 -3.96 -25.42
N LYS A 523 -1.05 -2.77 -26.02
CA LYS A 523 -0.61 -2.49 -27.40
C LYS A 523 0.91 -2.44 -27.52
N GLU A 524 1.54 -1.75 -26.59
CA GLU A 524 2.98 -1.51 -26.53
C GLU A 524 3.40 -1.45 -25.05
N VAL A 525 4.62 -1.86 -24.75
CA VAL A 525 5.28 -1.63 -23.47
C VAL A 525 6.32 -0.54 -23.64
N LEU A 526 6.42 0.36 -22.66
CA LEU A 526 7.45 1.40 -22.63
C LEU A 526 8.69 0.85 -21.94
N LEU A 527 9.81 0.79 -22.65
CA LEU A 527 11.10 0.29 -22.16
C LEU A 527 12.14 1.41 -22.18
N TYR A 528 13.09 1.38 -21.25
CA TYR A 528 14.13 2.40 -21.18
C TYR A 528 15.46 1.86 -21.68
N ASP A 529 16.13 2.65 -22.51
CA ASP A 529 17.59 2.61 -22.55
C ASP A 529 18.17 3.66 -21.57
N GLU A 530 19.46 3.95 -21.69
CA GLU A 530 20.15 4.91 -20.83
C GLU A 530 19.45 6.27 -20.80
N TYR A 531 19.08 6.80 -21.98
CA TYR A 531 18.56 8.16 -22.15
C TYR A 531 17.09 8.22 -22.60
N ASP A 532 16.65 7.22 -23.37
CA ASP A 532 15.44 7.27 -24.16
C ASP A 532 14.36 6.28 -23.71
N ILE A 533 13.12 6.66 -24.02
CA ILE A 533 11.92 5.82 -23.86
C ILE A 533 11.57 5.23 -25.23
N TRP A 534 11.44 3.91 -25.27
CA TRP A 534 11.01 3.15 -26.44
C TRP A 534 9.62 2.58 -26.20
N ALA A 535 8.71 2.73 -27.17
CA ALA A 535 7.48 1.96 -27.20
C ALA A 535 7.69 0.72 -28.07
N VAL A 536 7.51 -0.47 -27.49
CA VAL A 536 7.81 -1.74 -28.14
C VAL A 536 6.56 -2.62 -28.14
N LYS A 537 6.22 -3.19 -29.30
CA LYS A 537 5.13 -4.14 -29.40
C LYS A 537 5.50 -5.44 -28.69
N PRO A 538 4.62 -6.00 -27.84
CA PRO A 538 4.93 -7.21 -27.09
C PRO A 538 5.01 -8.48 -27.94
N ASP A 539 4.71 -8.41 -29.24
CA ASP A 539 4.92 -9.51 -30.18
C ASP A 539 6.26 -9.40 -30.95
N GLY A 540 7.10 -8.42 -30.61
CA GLY A 540 8.42 -8.20 -31.21
C GLY A 540 8.39 -7.62 -32.63
N LYS A 541 7.22 -7.35 -33.21
CA LYS A 541 7.10 -6.93 -34.62
C LYS A 541 7.37 -5.44 -34.87
N GLY A 542 7.66 -4.66 -33.83
CA GLY A 542 7.95 -3.25 -34.02
C GLY A 542 8.31 -2.53 -32.73
N ALA A 543 9.19 -1.55 -32.88
CA ALA A 543 9.58 -0.62 -31.83
C ALA A 543 9.66 0.78 -32.43
N ARG A 544 9.32 1.79 -31.63
CA ARG A 544 9.47 3.20 -31.98
C ARG A 544 10.08 3.97 -30.81
N LYS A 545 11.07 4.81 -31.11
CA LYS A 545 11.71 5.67 -30.12
C LYS A 545 10.80 6.88 -29.85
N LEU A 546 10.49 7.16 -28.59
CA LEU A 546 9.59 8.26 -28.20
C LEU A 546 10.34 9.56 -27.95
N THR A 547 11.59 9.47 -27.50
CA THR A 547 12.42 10.60 -27.08
C THR A 547 13.75 10.61 -27.85
N ASN A 548 14.48 11.72 -27.78
CA ASN A 548 15.83 11.82 -28.33
C ASN A 548 16.79 12.47 -27.32
N GLY A 549 16.90 11.85 -26.15
CA GLY A 549 17.68 12.31 -25.02
C GLY A 549 19.17 12.11 -25.16
N GLN A 550 19.62 11.11 -25.94
CA GLN A 550 21.04 10.80 -26.10
C GLN A 550 21.87 11.99 -26.63
N GLU A 551 21.37 12.69 -27.65
CA GLU A 551 22.06 13.86 -28.25
C GLU A 551 22.27 14.99 -27.24
N GLN A 552 21.30 15.19 -26.36
CA GLN A 552 21.30 16.27 -25.37
C GLN A 552 21.78 15.80 -23.98
N LYS A 553 22.13 14.51 -23.85
CA LYS A 553 22.39 13.82 -22.57
C LYS A 553 21.28 14.03 -21.54
N ILE A 554 20.03 13.92 -21.97
CA ILE A 554 18.84 13.99 -21.11
C ILE A 554 18.29 12.59 -20.92
N ILE A 555 18.13 12.17 -19.68
CA ILE A 555 17.53 10.89 -19.28
C ILE A 555 16.03 11.09 -19.12
N PHE A 556 15.25 10.47 -20.00
CA PHE A 556 13.79 10.48 -19.95
C PHE A 556 13.23 9.23 -19.27
N ARG A 557 12.27 9.41 -18.37
CA ARG A 557 11.50 8.31 -17.76
C ARG A 557 10.01 8.69 -17.73
N VAL A 558 9.11 7.72 -17.79
CA VAL A 558 7.68 7.97 -17.65
C VAL A 558 7.39 8.53 -16.26
N ASN A 559 6.69 9.67 -16.21
CA ASN A 559 6.16 10.25 -14.99
C ASN A 559 4.63 10.17 -15.03
N ARG A 560 4.07 9.23 -14.27
CA ARG A 560 2.64 9.00 -14.23
C ARG A 560 1.93 10.05 -13.38
N VAL A 561 0.97 10.76 -13.98
CA VAL A 561 0.14 11.79 -13.32
C VAL A 561 -1.31 11.34 -13.06
N ASP A 562 -1.66 10.13 -13.51
CA ASP A 562 -2.97 9.52 -13.32
C ASP A 562 -2.80 8.02 -13.05
N TYR A 563 -3.27 7.58 -11.89
CA TYR A 563 -3.16 6.20 -11.39
C TYR A 563 -4.51 5.46 -11.39
N GLU A 564 -5.56 6.03 -11.99
CA GLU A 564 -6.90 5.43 -12.02
C GLU A 564 -6.91 4.03 -12.66
N TYR A 565 -6.09 3.83 -13.68
CA TYR A 565 -5.99 2.58 -14.43
C TYR A 565 -4.57 2.04 -14.39
N PRO A 566 -4.33 0.74 -14.50
CA PRO A 566 -2.98 0.18 -14.49
C PRO A 566 -2.19 0.40 -15.80
N TYR A 567 -2.77 1.07 -16.81
CA TYR A 567 -2.15 1.36 -18.11
C TYR A 567 -1.97 2.87 -18.35
N LEU A 568 -1.20 3.23 -19.37
CA LEU A 568 -1.08 4.55 -19.96
C LEU A 568 -2.05 4.70 -21.13
N ASP A 569 -2.86 5.75 -21.15
CA ASP A 569 -3.77 6.04 -22.26
C ASP A 569 -3.11 7.03 -23.22
N ASP A 570 -2.59 6.54 -24.35
CA ASP A 570 -1.86 7.31 -25.36
C ASP A 570 -2.77 8.16 -26.26
N THR A 571 -4.09 8.11 -26.05
CA THR A 571 -5.04 9.09 -26.61
C THR A 571 -4.96 10.43 -25.87
N LYS A 572 -4.39 10.43 -24.66
CA LYS A 572 -4.08 11.61 -23.87
C LYS A 572 -2.56 11.87 -23.91
N PRO A 573 -2.12 13.10 -23.61
CA PRO A 573 -0.70 13.37 -23.47
C PRO A 573 -0.05 12.47 -22.40
N LEU A 574 1.12 11.93 -22.71
CA LEU A 574 1.98 11.26 -21.74
C LEU A 574 2.96 12.26 -21.15
N PHE A 575 3.41 12.02 -19.92
CA PHE A 575 4.33 12.91 -19.21
C PHE A 575 5.60 12.15 -18.86
N PHE A 576 6.74 12.79 -19.10
CA PHE A 576 8.06 12.23 -18.85
C PHE A 576 8.81 13.13 -17.88
N SER A 577 9.52 12.55 -16.91
CA SER A 577 10.59 13.27 -16.22
C SER A 577 11.80 13.35 -17.14
N ALA A 578 12.59 14.41 -16.96
CA ALA A 578 13.81 14.67 -17.70
C ALA A 578 14.92 15.08 -16.72
N LEU A 579 16.04 14.36 -16.76
CA LEU A 579 17.26 14.66 -15.99
C LEU A 579 18.41 14.88 -16.96
N GLY A 580 19.02 16.07 -16.94
CA GLY A 580 20.29 16.31 -17.63
C GLY A 580 21.40 15.52 -16.95
N ASP A 581 21.96 14.52 -17.63
CA ASP A 581 22.99 13.63 -17.08
C ASP A 581 24.26 14.40 -16.71
N THR A 582 24.64 15.41 -17.51
CA THR A 582 25.76 16.30 -17.20
C THR A 582 25.32 17.61 -16.54
N SER A 583 24.30 18.29 -17.06
CA SER A 583 23.87 19.60 -16.55
C SER A 583 23.19 19.53 -15.18
N LYS A 584 22.66 18.36 -14.80
CA LYS A 584 21.83 18.13 -13.61
C LYS A 584 20.54 18.96 -13.58
N TYR A 585 20.18 19.56 -14.72
CA TYR A 585 18.88 20.20 -14.87
C TYR A 585 17.80 19.14 -14.73
N PHE A 586 16.67 19.51 -14.14
CA PHE A 586 15.59 18.58 -13.92
C PHE A 586 14.25 19.21 -14.29
N GLY A 587 13.33 18.38 -14.75
CA GLY A 587 11.97 18.81 -14.99
C GLY A 587 11.13 17.76 -15.68
N TYR A 588 10.13 18.23 -16.40
CA TYR A 588 9.09 17.41 -16.99
C TYR A 588 8.82 17.83 -18.43
N TYR A 589 8.55 16.84 -19.26
CA TYR A 589 8.18 16.97 -20.66
C TYR A 589 6.82 16.34 -20.90
N ARG A 590 6.13 16.83 -21.92
CA ARG A 590 4.89 16.26 -22.44
C ARG A 590 5.17 15.61 -23.78
N TYR A 591 4.70 14.38 -23.94
CA TYR A 591 4.67 13.69 -25.22
C TYR A 591 3.23 13.63 -25.74
N GLU A 592 3.03 14.18 -26.93
CA GLU A 592 1.73 14.21 -27.59
C GLU A 592 1.91 14.20 -29.10
N LYS A 593 1.17 13.36 -29.82
CA LYS A 593 1.17 13.28 -31.30
C LYS A 593 2.60 13.17 -31.89
N GLY A 594 3.45 12.34 -31.28
CA GLY A 594 4.82 12.10 -31.74
C GLY A 594 5.83 13.20 -31.39
N LYS A 595 5.42 14.23 -30.63
CA LYS A 595 6.30 15.35 -30.25
C LYS A 595 6.56 15.33 -28.76
N VAL A 596 7.83 15.51 -28.38
CA VAL A 596 8.28 15.71 -27.01
C VAL A 596 8.53 17.19 -26.80
N MET A 597 7.82 17.82 -25.86
CA MET A 597 7.89 19.25 -25.58
C MET A 597 8.18 19.49 -24.09
N PRO A 598 9.10 20.41 -23.73
CA PRO A 598 9.33 20.74 -22.34
C PRO A 598 8.07 21.38 -21.73
N LEU A 599 7.69 20.93 -20.53
CA LEU A 599 6.76 21.65 -19.65
C LEU A 599 7.55 22.60 -18.74
N VAL A 600 8.62 22.07 -18.16
CA VAL A 600 9.58 22.80 -17.32
C VAL A 600 10.89 22.01 -17.36
N PHE A 601 12.03 22.67 -17.53
CA PHE A 601 13.35 22.05 -17.46
C PHE A 601 14.38 23.11 -17.10
N GLU A 602 14.75 23.15 -15.83
CA GLU A 602 15.52 24.25 -15.27
C GLU A 602 16.76 23.75 -14.50
N ASN A 603 17.70 24.66 -14.25
CA ASN A 603 18.83 24.44 -13.34
C ASN A 603 18.39 24.48 -11.87
N LYS A 604 17.36 23.70 -11.53
CA LYS A 604 16.76 23.61 -10.20
C LYS A 604 16.23 22.21 -9.99
N MET A 605 16.04 21.83 -8.74
CA MET A 605 15.31 20.59 -8.46
C MET A 605 13.82 20.85 -8.65
N ILE A 606 13.27 20.29 -9.72
CA ILE A 606 11.84 20.33 -10.02
C ILE A 606 11.24 18.96 -9.68
N ASN A 607 10.30 18.86 -8.75
CA ASN A 607 9.75 17.55 -8.38
C ASN A 607 8.26 17.60 -8.04
N ARG A 608 7.69 16.43 -7.71
CA ARG A 608 6.29 16.28 -7.28
C ARG A 608 5.27 16.84 -8.27
N LEU A 609 5.46 16.59 -9.57
CA LEU A 609 4.46 16.93 -10.58
C LEU A 609 3.14 16.21 -10.30
N ALA A 610 2.10 16.97 -10.03
CA ALA A 610 0.73 16.51 -9.98
C ALA A 610 -0.11 17.27 -11.02
N LYS A 611 -1.15 16.62 -11.53
CA LYS A 611 -2.10 17.19 -12.50
C LYS A 611 -3.50 17.20 -11.88
N ALA A 612 -4.23 18.28 -12.06
CA ALA A 612 -5.64 18.33 -11.73
C ALA A 612 -6.41 17.24 -12.52
N LYS A 613 -7.35 16.58 -11.85
CA LYS A 613 -8.08 15.44 -12.40
C LYS A 613 -8.89 15.82 -13.64
N ASP A 614 -9.60 16.94 -13.57
CA ASP A 614 -10.60 17.38 -14.54
C ASP A 614 -10.14 18.60 -15.37
N ALA A 615 -8.90 19.05 -15.19
CA ALA A 615 -8.32 20.20 -15.90
C ALA A 615 -6.88 19.96 -16.36
N ASN A 616 -6.44 20.74 -17.34
CA ASN A 616 -5.03 20.81 -17.76
C ASN A 616 -4.23 21.79 -16.87
N ALA A 617 -4.34 21.61 -15.57
CA ALA A 617 -3.59 22.36 -14.56
C ALA A 617 -2.60 21.43 -13.87
N PHE A 618 -1.41 21.96 -13.57
CA PHE A 618 -0.32 21.21 -12.95
C PHE A 618 0.21 21.98 -11.74
N VAL A 619 0.70 21.24 -10.76
CA VAL A 619 1.49 21.77 -9.65
C VAL A 619 2.77 20.96 -9.57
N TYR A 620 3.86 21.63 -9.25
CA TYR A 620 5.16 21.01 -8.97
C TYR A 620 5.87 21.85 -7.93
N VAL A 621 6.87 21.28 -7.28
CA VAL A 621 7.74 21.96 -6.34
C VAL A 621 9.05 22.29 -7.05
N GLN A 622 9.50 23.53 -6.90
CA GLN A 622 10.79 24.00 -7.36
C GLN A 622 11.66 24.30 -6.15
N GLN A 623 12.90 23.81 -6.16
CA GLN A 623 13.85 24.00 -5.07
C GLN A 623 15.18 24.53 -5.61
N ASP A 624 15.73 25.50 -4.91
CA ASP A 624 17.03 26.11 -5.14
C ASP A 624 17.70 26.34 -3.79
N TYR A 625 18.99 26.03 -3.65
CA TYR A 625 19.70 26.16 -2.39
C TYR A 625 19.82 27.61 -1.89
N ASN A 626 19.54 28.60 -2.75
CA ASN A 626 19.52 30.02 -2.41
C ASN A 626 18.12 30.59 -2.13
N VAL A 627 17.06 29.80 -2.30
CA VAL A 627 15.67 30.26 -2.16
C VAL A 627 14.99 29.48 -1.03
N SER A 628 14.67 30.19 0.04
CA SER A 628 13.86 29.63 1.13
C SER A 628 12.44 29.32 0.64
N PRO A 629 11.79 28.26 1.19
CA PRO A 629 10.38 27.94 0.98
C PRO A 629 9.39 29.09 1.18
#